data_AF-A0A6N0KVV5-F1
#
_entry.id   AF-A0A6N0KVV5-F1
#
_cell.length_a   1.000
_cell.length_b   1.000
_cell.length_c   1.000
_cell.angle_alpha   90.00
_cell.angle_beta   90.00
_cell.angle_gamma   90.00
#
_symmetry.space_group_name_H-M   'P 1'
#
loop_
_entity.id
_entity.type
_entity.pdbx_description
1 polymer ?
#
loop_
_entity_poly.entity_id
_entity_poly.type
_entity_poly.pdbx_seq_one_letter_code
_entity_poly.pdbx_strand_id
1 'polypeptide(L)'
;MMIFVDFDELDTFNCTYGFSEEKSGALRVFVEGGLAFPYGMFLKEENGVRFFKCEKDNSENVGEIFPRHYIYDPSRRVEYVEWELSDDHLLRARTKSGEWVQYTSKADSQYAMHEFVGGCWFVFEGAHFSKRIINEYTDGREKSAGNKVIQEFGSRSCIDALSREYLLEGVLEVQPGPGWMLWYIYAKSFHIEIPDV
;
A
#
# COMPACT_ATOMS: atom_id res chain seq x y z
N MET A 1 0.13 8.96 13.60
CA MET A 1 1.52 9.35 13.21
C MET A 1 1.63 9.71 11.70
N MET A 2 2.35 10.79 11.33
CA MET A 2 2.63 11.15 9.93
C MET A 2 4.02 10.66 9.46
N ILE A 3 4.12 10.17 8.23
CA ILE A 3 5.35 9.73 7.58
C ILE A 3 5.52 10.49 6.27
N PHE A 4 6.60 11.27 6.19
CA PHE A 4 7.02 11.94 4.96
C PHE A 4 7.91 11.00 4.15
N VAL A 5 7.44 10.60 2.97
CA VAL A 5 8.13 9.70 2.03
C VAL A 5 7.86 10.20 0.62
N ASP A 6 8.86 10.08 -0.25
CA ASP A 6 8.63 10.36 -1.67
C ASP A 6 7.76 9.26 -2.27
N PHE A 7 6.70 9.66 -2.99
CA PHE A 7 5.74 8.71 -3.53
C PHE A 7 6.39 7.74 -4.52
N ASP A 8 7.37 8.22 -5.29
CA ASP A 8 8.10 7.44 -6.28
C ASP A 8 8.97 6.32 -5.67
N GLU A 9 9.20 6.35 -4.35
CA GLU A 9 9.93 5.30 -3.64
C GLU A 9 9.04 4.13 -3.21
N LEU A 10 7.72 4.29 -3.29
CA LEU A 10 6.74 3.28 -2.87
C LEU A 10 6.37 2.35 -4.03
N ASP A 11 6.36 1.04 -3.78
CA ASP A 11 5.72 0.09 -4.70
C ASP A 11 4.25 -0.09 -4.30
N THR A 12 3.38 0.56 -5.07
CA THR A 12 1.94 0.57 -4.84
C THR A 12 1.17 -0.44 -5.70
N PHE A 13 1.83 -1.19 -6.60
CA PHE A 13 1.16 -2.02 -7.61
C PHE A 13 0.27 -3.10 -6.99
N ASN A 14 0.73 -3.70 -5.89
CA ASN A 14 -0.01 -4.75 -5.17
C ASN A 14 -0.99 -4.18 -4.13
N CYS A 15 -1.13 -2.86 -4.03
CA CYS A 15 -1.99 -2.26 -3.01
C CYS A 15 -3.44 -2.67 -3.20
N THR A 16 -4.06 -2.96 -2.07
CA THR A 16 -5.50 -3.07 -1.93
C THR A 16 -6.00 -1.80 -1.26
N TYR A 17 -6.82 -1.04 -1.96
CA TYR A 17 -7.39 0.22 -1.51
C TYR A 17 -8.80 0.01 -0.99
N GLY A 18 -9.09 0.68 0.12
CA GLY A 18 -10.40 0.71 0.75
C GLY A 18 -11.13 2.02 0.46
N PHE A 19 -11.74 2.58 1.50
CA PHE A 19 -12.47 3.85 1.41
C PHE A 19 -11.57 5.04 1.09
N SER A 20 -12.16 6.07 0.48
CA SER A 20 -11.52 7.34 0.20
C SER A 20 -12.41 8.51 0.60
N GLU A 21 -11.83 9.58 1.15
CA GLU A 21 -12.54 10.80 1.54
C GLU A 21 -11.83 12.07 1.09
N GLU A 22 -12.62 13.12 0.85
CA GLU A 22 -12.13 14.49 0.78
C GLU A 22 -12.38 15.17 2.13
N LYS A 23 -11.30 15.58 2.80
CA LYS A 23 -11.37 16.24 4.11
C LYS A 23 -10.37 17.38 4.17
N SER A 24 -10.84 18.57 4.53
CA SER A 24 -10.00 19.76 4.74
C SER A 24 -9.12 20.14 3.53
N GLY A 25 -9.54 19.83 2.30
CA GLY A 25 -8.74 20.10 1.10
C GLY A 25 -7.70 19.03 0.77
N ALA A 26 -7.71 17.91 1.49
CA ALA A 26 -6.92 16.71 1.20
C ALA A 26 -7.81 15.59 0.65
N LEU A 27 -7.28 14.85 -0.32
CA LEU A 27 -7.83 13.55 -0.71
C LEU A 27 -7.10 12.47 0.10
N ARG A 28 -7.84 11.67 0.85
CA ARG A 28 -7.31 10.57 1.66
C ARG A 28 -7.79 9.25 1.07
N VAL A 29 -6.87 8.31 0.88
CA VAL A 29 -7.15 6.98 0.34
C VAL A 29 -6.64 5.95 1.32
N PHE A 30 -7.50 5.07 1.80
CA PHE A 30 -7.11 4.03 2.74
C PHE A 30 -6.43 2.88 2.02
N VAL A 31 -5.27 2.45 2.51
CA VAL A 31 -4.53 1.29 2.04
C VAL A 31 -4.75 0.15 3.02
N GLU A 32 -5.51 -0.87 2.61
CA GLU A 32 -5.82 -2.03 3.44
C GLU A 32 -4.64 -2.99 3.57
N GLY A 33 -3.81 -3.08 2.54
CA GLY A 33 -2.68 -4.00 2.44
C GLY A 33 -1.96 -3.90 1.10
N GLY A 34 -0.92 -4.70 0.91
CA GLY A 34 -0.21 -4.86 -0.36
C GLY A 34 0.77 -3.75 -0.71
N LEU A 35 0.98 -2.79 0.19
CA LEU A 35 2.04 -1.78 0.02
C LEU A 35 3.39 -2.44 0.29
N ALA A 36 4.25 -2.51 -0.73
CA ALA A 36 5.63 -2.94 -0.53
C ALA A 36 6.45 -1.71 -0.13
N PHE A 37 6.83 -1.65 1.15
CA PHE A 37 7.58 -0.53 1.69
C PHE A 37 9.08 -0.76 1.51
N PRO A 38 9.85 0.20 0.97
CA PRO A 38 11.27 0.03 0.72
C PRO A 38 12.08 -0.07 2.02
N TYR A 39 13.25 -0.74 1.93
CA TYR A 39 14.24 -0.73 3.00
C TYR A 39 14.72 0.70 3.28
N GLY A 40 14.75 1.09 4.55
CA GLY A 40 15.16 2.42 4.95
C GLY A 40 15.13 2.63 6.46
N MET A 41 15.16 3.89 6.87
CA MET A 41 15.12 4.33 8.27
C MET A 41 14.16 5.50 8.44
N PHE A 42 13.66 5.68 9.66
CA PHE A 42 12.85 6.84 10.02
C PHE A 42 13.64 7.85 10.86
N LEU A 43 13.71 9.09 10.39
CA LEU A 43 14.23 10.20 11.19
C LEU A 43 13.08 11.02 11.76
N LYS A 44 13.09 11.24 13.07
CA LYS A 44 12.07 12.04 13.76
C LYS A 44 12.16 13.51 13.35
N GLU A 45 11.02 14.09 13.00
CA GLU A 45 10.84 15.52 12.72
C GLU A 45 9.79 16.12 13.65
N GLU A 46 9.62 17.45 13.62
CA GLU A 46 8.67 18.16 14.50
C GLU A 46 7.22 17.68 14.32
N ASN A 47 6.83 17.35 13.08
CA ASN A 47 5.46 17.02 12.71
C ASN A 47 5.27 15.54 12.30
N GLY A 48 6.23 14.66 12.58
CA GLY A 48 6.14 13.26 12.18
C GLY A 48 7.50 12.59 12.07
N VAL A 49 7.61 11.65 11.14
CA VAL A 49 8.88 11.01 10.78
C VAL A 49 9.13 11.15 9.29
N ARG A 50 10.38 11.28 8.90
CA ARG A 50 10.80 11.26 7.50
C ARG A 50 11.48 9.95 7.18
N PHE A 51 11.02 9.31 6.10
CA PHE A 51 11.64 8.12 5.57
C PHE A 51 12.85 8.47 4.71
N PHE A 52 13.93 7.71 4.87
CA PHE A 52 15.06 7.72 3.95
C PHE A 52 15.41 6.30 3.55
N LYS A 53 15.46 6.08 2.23
CA LYS A 53 15.86 4.79 1.67
C LYS A 53 17.34 4.53 1.92
N CYS A 54 17.67 3.31 2.29
CA CYS A 54 19.05 2.85 2.44
C CYS A 54 19.17 1.38 2.04
N GLU A 55 20.40 0.86 2.04
CA GLU A 55 20.61 -0.57 1.80
C GLU A 55 20.04 -1.42 2.94
N LYS A 56 19.68 -2.66 2.60
CA LYS A 56 19.03 -3.61 3.51
C LYS A 56 19.82 -3.81 4.81
N ASP A 57 21.13 -3.92 4.74
CA ASP A 57 22.00 -4.16 5.91
C ASP A 57 22.04 -2.97 6.88
N ASN A 58 21.61 -1.79 6.43
CA ASN A 58 21.52 -0.56 7.24
C ASN A 58 20.06 -0.17 7.56
N SER A 59 19.08 -0.96 7.12
CA SER A 59 17.67 -0.64 7.28
C SER A 59 17.14 -1.04 8.65
N GLU A 60 16.23 -0.22 9.17
CA GLU A 60 15.43 -0.56 10.35
C GLU A 60 14.19 -1.34 9.93
N ASN A 61 13.52 -1.98 10.88
CA ASN A 61 12.25 -2.69 10.61
C ASN A 61 11.08 -1.69 10.47
N VAL A 62 11.13 -0.88 9.41
CA VAL A 62 10.16 0.18 9.10
C VAL A 62 8.75 -0.36 8.85
N GLY A 63 8.59 -1.65 8.57
CA GLY A 63 7.29 -2.28 8.41
C GLY A 63 6.50 -2.42 9.72
N GLU A 64 7.19 -2.58 10.86
CA GLU A 64 6.55 -2.87 12.15
C GLU A 64 5.68 -1.74 12.69
N ILE A 65 5.89 -0.49 12.23
CA ILE A 65 5.07 0.64 12.66
C ILE A 65 3.68 0.62 12.01
N PHE A 66 3.50 -0.12 10.91
CA PHE A 66 2.24 -0.18 10.20
C PHE A 66 1.26 -1.10 10.94
N PRO A 67 -0.03 -0.73 11.05
CA PRO A 67 -1.03 -1.55 11.74
C PRO A 67 -1.20 -2.94 11.15
N ARG A 68 -0.86 -3.10 9.86
CA ARG A 68 -0.80 -4.39 9.18
C ARG A 68 0.60 -4.56 8.60
N HIS A 69 1.23 -5.69 8.93
CA HIS A 69 2.52 -6.12 8.43
C HIS A 69 2.48 -7.63 8.25
N TYR A 70 2.79 -8.13 7.06
CA TYR A 70 2.62 -9.54 6.71
C TYR A 70 3.50 -9.98 5.54
N ILE A 71 3.73 -11.28 5.43
CA ILE A 71 4.29 -11.91 4.24
C ILE A 71 3.15 -12.53 3.42
N TYR A 72 3.15 -12.35 2.11
CA TYR A 72 2.25 -13.04 1.19
C TYR A 72 3.00 -14.08 0.36
N ASP A 73 2.60 -15.34 0.46
CA ASP A 73 3.10 -16.40 -0.43
C ASP A 73 2.18 -16.53 -1.64
N PRO A 74 2.61 -16.11 -2.85
CA PRO A 74 1.79 -16.19 -4.06
C PRO A 74 1.57 -17.62 -4.56
N SER A 75 2.46 -18.57 -4.24
CA SER A 75 2.33 -19.98 -4.63
C SER A 75 1.17 -20.67 -3.89
N ARG A 76 1.03 -20.33 -2.61
CA ARG A 76 -0.02 -20.87 -1.72
C ARG A 76 -1.23 -19.96 -1.60
N ARG A 77 -1.12 -18.72 -2.09
CA ARG A 77 -2.12 -17.65 -1.95
C ARG A 77 -2.53 -17.43 -0.49
N VAL A 78 -1.54 -17.33 0.39
CA VAL A 78 -1.75 -17.22 1.84
C VAL A 78 -0.96 -16.04 2.41
N GLU A 79 -1.55 -15.40 3.42
CA GLU A 79 -0.91 -14.37 4.23
C GLU A 79 -0.38 -14.97 5.54
N TYR A 80 0.86 -14.66 5.85
CA TYR A 80 1.49 -14.96 7.13
C TYR A 80 1.62 -13.69 7.96
N VAL A 81 1.13 -13.73 9.20
CA VAL A 81 1.08 -12.60 10.13
C VAL A 81 2.15 -12.65 11.20
N GLU A 82 2.79 -13.80 11.38
CA GLU A 82 3.98 -13.97 12.22
C GLU A 82 4.97 -14.81 11.42
N TRP A 83 6.25 -14.46 11.48
CA TRP A 83 7.30 -15.25 10.83
C TRP A 83 8.65 -15.09 11.51
N GLU A 84 9.50 -16.08 11.31
CA GLU A 84 10.89 -16.07 11.71
C GLU A 84 11.73 -16.79 10.65
N LEU A 85 13.01 -16.45 10.60
CA LEU A 85 13.99 -17.18 9.81
C LEU A 85 14.77 -18.09 10.74
N SER A 86 14.87 -19.37 10.40
CA SER A 86 15.76 -20.30 11.09
C SER A 86 17.24 -19.92 10.86
N ASP A 87 18.14 -20.57 11.60
CA ASP A 87 19.60 -20.43 11.41
C ASP A 87 20.04 -20.73 9.96
N ASP A 88 19.32 -21.60 9.26
CA ASP A 88 19.56 -21.94 7.85
C ASP A 88 18.93 -20.95 6.85
N HIS A 89 18.33 -19.85 7.34
CA HIS A 89 17.54 -18.87 6.60
C HIS A 89 16.29 -19.46 5.93
N LEU A 90 15.66 -20.45 6.57
CA LEU A 90 14.38 -20.99 6.11
C LEU A 90 13.23 -20.30 6.84
N LEU A 91 12.24 -19.86 6.08
CA LEU A 91 11.03 -19.24 6.58
C LEU A 91 10.23 -20.25 7.40
N ARG A 92 9.89 -19.84 8.62
CA ARG A 92 8.85 -20.44 9.43
C ARG A 92 7.79 -19.37 9.66
N ALA A 93 6.57 -19.62 9.21
CA ALA A 93 5.55 -18.58 9.16
C ALA A 93 4.19 -19.10 9.64
N ARG A 94 3.39 -18.21 10.21
CA ARG A 94 2.09 -18.50 10.81
C ARG A 94 0.99 -17.73 10.10
N THR A 95 -0.07 -18.44 9.74
CA THR A 95 -1.27 -17.84 9.16
C THR A 95 -2.15 -17.19 10.23
N LYS A 96 -3.13 -16.38 9.80
CA LYS A 96 -4.16 -15.79 10.69
C LYS A 96 -4.98 -16.84 11.46
N SER A 97 -5.15 -18.04 10.92
CA SER A 97 -5.86 -19.14 11.61
C SER A 97 -4.99 -19.80 12.70
N GLY A 98 -3.71 -19.44 12.77
CA GLY A 98 -2.77 -19.94 13.75
C GLY A 98 -1.93 -21.14 13.28
N GLU A 99 -2.12 -21.61 12.04
CA GLU A 99 -1.36 -22.70 11.45
C GLU A 99 0.07 -22.28 11.15
N TRP A 100 1.04 -23.11 11.54
CA TRP A 100 2.45 -22.90 11.26
C TRP A 100 2.91 -23.71 10.04
N VAL A 101 3.62 -23.04 9.15
CA VAL A 101 4.25 -23.64 7.96
C VAL A 101 5.77 -23.49 8.10
N GLN A 102 6.48 -24.60 7.96
CA GLN A 102 7.94 -24.63 7.88
C GLN A 102 8.36 -24.90 6.43
N TYR A 103 9.13 -24.00 5.84
CA TYR A 103 9.73 -24.24 4.53
C TYR A 103 10.98 -25.11 4.68
N THR A 104 11.19 -26.01 3.71
CA THR A 104 12.33 -26.94 3.66
C THR A 104 13.33 -26.60 2.56
N SER A 105 12.94 -25.72 1.63
CA SER A 105 13.73 -25.26 0.49
C SER A 105 14.03 -23.78 0.63
N LYS A 106 15.30 -23.38 0.45
CA LYS A 106 15.71 -21.96 0.45
C LYS A 106 15.05 -21.18 -0.69
N ALA A 107 14.90 -21.81 -1.86
CA ALA A 107 14.28 -21.16 -3.02
C ALA A 107 12.80 -20.86 -2.76
N ASP A 108 12.06 -21.84 -2.22
CA ASP A 108 10.64 -21.67 -1.91
C ASP A 108 10.44 -20.67 -0.78
N SER A 109 11.33 -20.71 0.22
CA SER A 109 11.35 -19.74 1.31
C SER A 109 11.53 -18.31 0.78
N GLN A 110 12.52 -18.08 -0.08
CA GLN A 110 12.78 -16.76 -0.66
C GLN A 110 11.62 -16.28 -1.55
N TYR A 111 11.04 -17.20 -2.33
CA TYR A 111 9.88 -16.89 -3.16
C TYR A 111 8.64 -16.53 -2.34
N ALA A 112 8.50 -17.06 -1.13
CA ALA A 112 7.37 -16.72 -0.26
C ALA A 112 7.52 -15.34 0.41
N MET A 113 8.74 -14.78 0.53
CA MET A 113 9.03 -13.56 1.30
C MET A 113 8.64 -12.25 0.59
N HIS A 114 7.39 -12.15 0.13
CA HIS A 114 6.83 -10.88 -0.30
C HIS A 114 6.23 -10.15 0.91
N GLU A 115 7.03 -9.29 1.51
CA GLU A 115 6.65 -8.50 2.68
C GLU A 115 5.82 -7.28 2.28
N PHE A 116 4.68 -7.10 2.93
CA PHE A 116 3.74 -6.03 2.66
C PHE A 116 3.24 -5.39 3.95
N VAL A 117 2.87 -4.12 3.83
CA VAL A 117 2.23 -3.34 4.90
C VAL A 117 0.84 -2.84 4.47
N GLY A 118 0.09 -2.34 5.44
CA GLY A 118 -1.22 -1.72 5.23
C GLY A 118 -1.81 -1.13 6.51
N GLY A 119 -3.10 -0.82 6.46
CA GLY A 119 -3.80 -0.16 7.57
C GLY A 119 -3.42 1.31 7.72
N CYS A 120 -2.98 1.96 6.65
CA CYS A 120 -2.53 3.35 6.65
C CYS A 120 -3.33 4.19 5.62
N TRP A 121 -3.23 5.50 5.75
CA TRP A 121 -3.81 6.45 4.81
C TRP A 121 -2.73 7.02 3.91
N PHE A 122 -2.99 7.01 2.61
CA PHE A 122 -2.33 7.90 1.67
C PHE A 122 -3.05 9.23 1.68
N VAL A 123 -2.33 10.30 1.96
CA VAL A 123 -2.89 11.65 2.09
C VAL A 123 -2.28 12.56 1.04
N PHE A 124 -3.12 13.08 0.17
CA PHE A 124 -2.78 13.99 -0.92
C PHE A 124 -3.29 15.39 -0.58
N GLU A 125 -2.40 16.24 -0.09
CA GLU A 125 -2.72 17.58 0.40
C GLU A 125 -2.85 18.58 -0.75
N GLY A 126 -3.84 19.47 -0.66
CA GLY A 126 -4.14 20.44 -1.72
C GLY A 126 -4.52 19.76 -3.03
N ALA A 127 -5.32 18.69 -2.97
CA ALA A 127 -5.80 18.00 -4.15
C ALA A 127 -6.78 18.89 -4.95
N HIS A 128 -6.46 19.14 -6.22
CA HIS A 128 -7.24 20.04 -7.08
C HIS A 128 -8.05 19.30 -8.14
N PHE A 129 -7.57 18.14 -8.57
CA PHE A 129 -8.24 17.26 -9.50
C PHE A 129 -7.85 15.81 -9.22
N SER A 130 -8.81 14.90 -9.32
CA SER A 130 -8.50 13.48 -9.40
C SER A 130 -9.47 12.75 -10.32
N LYS A 131 -8.96 11.70 -10.97
CA LYS A 131 -9.71 10.84 -11.88
C LYS A 131 -9.45 9.39 -11.54
N ARG A 132 -10.48 8.73 -11.01
CA ARG A 132 -10.49 7.30 -10.69
C ARG A 132 -11.18 6.52 -11.79
N ILE A 133 -10.54 5.45 -12.24
CA ILE A 133 -11.03 4.51 -13.25
C ILE A 133 -11.02 3.13 -12.60
N ILE A 134 -12.16 2.43 -12.65
CA ILE A 134 -12.31 1.10 -12.06
C ILE A 134 -12.82 0.15 -13.13
N ASN A 135 -12.14 -0.98 -13.31
CA ASN A 135 -12.62 -2.11 -14.09
C ASN A 135 -13.17 -3.14 -13.10
N GLU A 136 -14.50 -3.23 -13.00
CA GLU A 136 -15.16 -4.15 -12.07
C GLU A 136 -14.81 -5.59 -12.39
N TYR A 137 -14.66 -6.43 -11.36
CA TYR A 137 -14.56 -7.86 -11.55
C TYR A 137 -15.94 -8.49 -11.69
N THR A 138 -16.02 -9.64 -12.37
CA THR A 138 -17.13 -10.57 -12.22
C THR A 138 -17.15 -11.11 -10.79
N ASP A 139 -18.31 -11.61 -10.34
CA ASP A 139 -18.42 -12.34 -9.06
C ASP A 139 -17.27 -13.36 -8.91
N GLY A 140 -16.58 -13.32 -7.77
CA GLY A 140 -15.42 -14.17 -7.49
C GLY A 140 -14.04 -13.58 -7.85
N ARG A 141 -13.95 -12.34 -8.33
CA ARG A 141 -12.68 -11.62 -8.62
C ARG A 141 -11.79 -12.26 -9.69
N GLU A 142 -12.33 -13.18 -10.49
CA GLU A 142 -11.52 -13.97 -11.42
C GLU A 142 -11.27 -13.27 -12.76
N LYS A 143 -12.21 -12.42 -13.21
CA LYS A 143 -12.16 -11.77 -14.53
C LYS A 143 -12.74 -10.38 -14.45
N SER A 144 -12.22 -9.45 -15.25
CA SER A 144 -12.87 -8.15 -15.43
C SER A 144 -14.19 -8.34 -16.17
N ALA A 145 -15.28 -7.76 -15.65
CA ALA A 145 -16.62 -7.85 -16.23
C ALA A 145 -16.80 -6.93 -17.47
N GLY A 146 -15.78 -6.19 -17.89
CA GLY A 146 -15.86 -5.20 -18.98
C GLY A 146 -16.65 -3.92 -18.61
N ASN A 147 -17.32 -3.90 -17.46
CA ASN A 147 -17.94 -2.71 -16.89
C ASN A 147 -16.85 -1.81 -16.30
N LYS A 148 -16.75 -0.60 -16.88
CA LYS A 148 -15.79 0.43 -16.47
C LYS A 148 -16.54 1.56 -15.79
N VAL A 149 -16.17 1.85 -14.55
CA VAL A 149 -16.66 3.02 -13.81
C VAL A 149 -15.60 4.11 -13.83
N ILE A 150 -16.01 5.35 -14.09
CA ILE A 150 -15.14 6.52 -14.06
C ILE A 150 -15.73 7.52 -13.07
N GLN A 151 -14.91 8.00 -12.15
CA GLN A 151 -15.25 9.04 -11.19
C GLN A 151 -14.21 10.14 -11.26
N GLU A 152 -14.67 11.38 -11.27
CA GLU A 152 -13.82 12.57 -11.31
C GLU A 152 -14.20 13.50 -10.16
N PHE A 153 -13.19 14.06 -9.51
CA PHE A 153 -13.33 15.01 -8.40
C PHE A 153 -12.53 16.27 -8.71
N GLY A 154 -13.09 17.44 -8.39
CA GLY A 154 -12.48 18.73 -8.69
C GLY A 154 -12.50 19.10 -10.17
N SER A 155 -11.57 19.97 -10.60
CA SER A 155 -11.49 20.44 -11.98
C SER A 155 -10.05 20.49 -12.48
N ARG A 156 -9.81 19.97 -13.68
CA ARG A 156 -8.51 20.05 -14.36
C ARG A 156 -8.03 21.49 -14.56
N SER A 157 -8.95 22.44 -14.69
CA SER A 157 -8.60 23.87 -14.83
C SER A 157 -8.02 24.48 -13.55
N CYS A 158 -8.19 23.81 -12.42
CA CYS A 158 -7.71 24.24 -11.11
C CYS A 158 -6.36 23.63 -10.73
N ILE A 159 -5.79 22.79 -11.60
CA ILE A 159 -4.44 22.24 -11.41
C ILE A 159 -3.45 23.40 -11.54
N ASP A 160 -2.78 23.73 -10.44
CA ASP A 160 -1.76 24.77 -10.42
C ASP A 160 -0.39 24.21 -10.83
N ALA A 161 0.55 25.10 -11.14
CA ALA A 161 1.90 24.71 -11.58
C ALA A 161 2.74 24.04 -10.46
N LEU A 162 2.28 24.07 -9.22
CA LEU A 162 2.96 23.45 -8.07
C LEU A 162 2.43 22.02 -7.80
N SER A 163 1.34 21.64 -8.45
CA SER A 163 0.73 20.32 -8.30
C SER A 163 1.58 19.25 -9.00
N ARG A 164 1.74 18.11 -8.34
CA ARG A 164 2.34 16.88 -8.89
C ARG A 164 1.24 15.88 -9.24
N GLU A 165 1.49 15.06 -10.25
CA GLU A 165 0.64 13.92 -10.59
C GLU A 165 1.10 12.70 -9.79
N TYR A 166 0.17 12.05 -9.10
CA TYR A 166 0.35 10.79 -8.41
C TYR A 166 -0.55 9.74 -9.06
N LEU A 167 0.00 8.57 -9.34
CA LEU A 167 -0.74 7.46 -9.93
C LEU A 167 -0.85 6.33 -8.93
N LEU A 168 -2.08 6.02 -8.54
CA LEU A 168 -2.39 4.79 -7.82
C LEU A 168 -2.87 3.74 -8.80
N GLU A 169 -2.31 2.55 -8.69
CA GLU A 169 -2.76 1.35 -9.38
C GLU A 169 -2.89 0.22 -8.36
N GLY A 170 -3.90 -0.65 -8.50
CA GLY A 170 -4.09 -1.82 -7.64
C GLY A 170 -5.54 -2.26 -7.58
N VAL A 171 -5.92 -2.93 -6.48
CA VAL A 171 -7.27 -3.48 -6.28
C VAL A 171 -8.11 -2.53 -5.41
N LEU A 172 -9.37 -2.31 -5.76
CA LEU A 172 -10.37 -1.66 -4.92
C LEU A 172 -11.35 -2.71 -4.38
N GLU A 173 -11.54 -2.75 -3.06
CA GLU A 173 -12.39 -3.74 -2.39
C GLU A 173 -13.78 -3.21 -2.00
N VAL A 174 -13.95 -1.89 -2.02
CA VAL A 174 -15.20 -1.20 -1.65
C VAL A 174 -15.97 -0.71 -2.87
N GLN A 175 -17.24 -0.32 -2.69
CA GLN A 175 -18.05 0.24 -3.78
C GLN A 175 -17.38 1.47 -4.44
N PRO A 176 -17.49 1.62 -5.78
CA PRO A 176 -18.28 0.80 -6.72
C PRO A 176 -17.62 -0.54 -7.11
N GLY A 177 -16.49 -0.91 -6.49
CA GLY A 177 -15.86 -2.22 -6.64
C GLY A 177 -16.65 -3.39 -6.00
N PRO A 178 -16.06 -4.60 -6.01
CA PRO A 178 -14.62 -4.89 -6.18
C PRO A 178 -14.12 -4.81 -7.64
N GLY A 179 -12.90 -4.31 -7.86
CA GLY A 179 -12.34 -4.13 -9.21
C GLY A 179 -10.85 -3.74 -9.26
N TRP A 180 -10.24 -3.79 -10.45
CA TRP A 180 -8.93 -3.18 -10.71
C TRP A 180 -9.09 -1.68 -10.84
N MET A 181 -8.25 -0.90 -10.15
CA MET A 181 -8.36 0.53 -10.03
C MET A 181 -7.10 1.23 -10.56
N LEU A 182 -7.32 2.31 -11.30
CA LEU A 182 -6.31 3.25 -11.76
C LEU A 182 -6.76 4.66 -11.39
N TRP A 183 -6.00 5.40 -10.60
CA TRP A 183 -6.39 6.71 -10.08
C TRP A 183 -5.28 7.74 -10.23
N TYR A 184 -5.56 8.74 -11.07
CA TYR A 184 -4.72 9.90 -11.28
C TYR A 184 -5.11 10.99 -10.29
N ILE A 185 -4.17 11.46 -9.48
CA ILE A 185 -4.40 12.46 -8.44
C ILE A 185 -3.43 13.62 -8.68
N TYR A 186 -3.95 14.85 -8.69
CA TYR A 186 -3.14 16.06 -8.79
C TYR A 186 -3.20 16.83 -7.49
N ALA A 187 -2.09 16.88 -6.77
CA ALA A 187 -1.99 17.43 -5.42
C ALA A 187 -0.64 18.12 -5.17
N LYS A 188 -0.56 18.96 -4.14
CA LYS A 188 0.66 19.72 -3.82
C LYS A 188 1.71 18.87 -3.13
N SER A 189 1.29 17.99 -2.23
CA SER A 189 2.17 17.11 -1.49
C SER A 189 1.48 15.80 -1.13
N PHE A 190 2.30 14.84 -0.74
CA PHE A 190 1.89 13.52 -0.32
C PHE A 190 2.57 13.16 1.00
N HIS A 191 1.86 12.47 1.87
CA HIS A 191 2.40 11.79 3.05
C HIS A 191 1.55 10.56 3.39
N ILE A 192 2.11 9.68 4.22
CA ILE A 192 1.36 8.56 4.80
C ILE A 192 0.95 8.94 6.22
N GLU A 193 -0.29 8.61 6.59
CA GLU A 193 -0.74 8.67 7.99
C GLU A 193 -1.04 7.28 8.52
N ILE A 194 -0.41 6.95 9.65
CA ILE A 194 -0.77 5.80 10.45
C ILE A 194 -1.79 6.25 11.49
N PRO A 195 -3.00 5.68 11.52
CA PRO A 195 -3.99 6.01 12.54
C PRO A 195 -3.45 5.65 13.93
N ASP A 196 -3.74 6.49 14.92
CA ASP A 196 -3.47 6.15 16.31
C ASP A 196 -4.45 5.03 16.71
N VAL A 197 -3.91 3.88 17.16
CA VAL A 197 -4.68 2.67 17.52
C VAL A 197 -5.39 2.85 18.86
#